data_AF-A0A966FBS9-F1
#
_entry.id   AF-A0A966FBS9-F1
#
_cell.length_a   1.000
_cell.length_b   1.000
_cell.length_c   1.000
_cell.angle_alpha   90.00
_cell.angle_beta   90.00
_cell.angle_gamma   90.00
#
_symmetry.space_group_name_H-M   'P 1'
#
loop_
_entity.id
_entity.type
_entity.pdbx_description
1 polymer ?
#
loop_
_entity_poly.entity_id
_entity_poly.type
_entity_poly.pdbx_seq_one_letter_code
_entity_poly.pdbx_strand_id
1 'polypeptide(L)'
;REDLAALAAREGVTIFLTTHNLAEAEKLCQHVGVINKGKLLAVGTLDELRAHNEAPRVEVTGSGFSEAILSNLRGRPEVRGVAAGDGKLTIELRPGVPTASPAPAVRGLVRLLVESGAEVEEVHKNKASLEELFLTLVEEEGEQK
;
A
#
# COMPACT_ATOMS: atom_id res chain seq x y z
N ARG A 1 -4.82 -25.42 5.88
CA ARG A 1 -4.22 -24.11 6.30
C ARG A 1 -5.28 -23.02 6.41
N GLU A 2 -6.23 -22.92 5.47
CA GLU A 2 -7.50 -22.20 5.69
C GLU A 2 -8.24 -22.67 6.96
N ASP A 3 -8.07 -23.95 7.31
CA ASP A 3 -8.60 -24.54 8.54
C ASP A 3 -8.06 -23.88 9.82
N LEU A 4 -6.83 -23.33 9.82
CA LEU A 4 -6.25 -22.67 10.99
C LEU A 4 -6.96 -21.34 11.28
N ALA A 5 -7.21 -20.55 10.24
CA ALA A 5 -7.97 -19.30 10.37
C ALA A 5 -9.41 -19.59 10.81
N ALA A 6 -10.04 -20.62 10.23
CA ALA A 6 -11.37 -21.06 10.62
C ALA A 6 -11.43 -21.58 12.06
N LEU A 7 -10.41 -22.31 12.53
CA LEU A 7 -10.31 -22.80 13.90
C LEU A 7 -10.16 -21.65 14.90
N ALA A 8 -9.27 -20.70 14.64
CA ALA A 8 -9.10 -19.50 15.47
C ALA A 8 -10.42 -18.71 15.59
N ALA A 9 -11.13 -18.52 14.47
CA ALA A 9 -12.39 -17.78 14.44
C ALA A 9 -13.55 -18.52 15.13
N ARG A 10 -13.64 -19.84 14.98
CA ARG A 10 -14.78 -20.64 15.48
C ARG A 10 -14.60 -21.10 16.93
N GLU A 11 -13.38 -21.41 17.33
CA GLU A 11 -13.08 -22.02 18.62
C GLU A 11 -12.38 -21.05 19.59
N GLY A 12 -12.08 -19.83 19.16
CA GLY A 12 -11.50 -18.78 20.03
C GLY A 12 -10.07 -19.09 20.47
N VAL A 13 -9.36 -19.96 19.75
CA VAL A 13 -7.98 -20.34 20.05
C VAL A 13 -6.98 -19.33 19.49
N THR A 14 -5.89 -19.08 20.23
CA THR A 14 -4.77 -18.24 19.76
C THR A 14 -3.76 -19.08 19.00
N ILE A 15 -3.42 -18.67 17.78
CA ILE A 15 -2.45 -19.35 16.93
C ILE A 15 -1.24 -18.44 16.73
N PHE A 16 -0.05 -18.96 17.05
CA PHE A 16 1.22 -18.31 16.71
C PHE A 16 1.82 -18.98 15.48
N LEU A 17 1.94 -18.23 14.38
CA LEU A 17 2.48 -18.71 13.11
C LEU A 17 3.85 -18.08 12.86
N THR A 18 4.87 -18.91 12.65
CA THR A 18 6.16 -18.49 12.11
C THR A 18 6.25 -18.89 10.66
N THR A 19 6.52 -17.94 9.78
CA THR A 19 6.71 -18.19 8.35
C THR A 19 7.68 -17.16 7.78
N HIS A 20 8.45 -17.56 6.77
CA HIS A 20 9.23 -16.66 5.94
C HIS A 20 8.45 -16.23 4.68
N ASN A 21 7.27 -16.82 4.46
CA ASN A 21 6.38 -16.45 3.36
C ASN A 21 5.48 -15.30 3.81
N LEU A 22 5.84 -14.08 3.40
CA LEU A 22 5.14 -12.87 3.79
C LEU A 22 3.73 -12.79 3.21
N ALA A 23 3.51 -13.28 1.98
CA ALA A 23 2.18 -13.36 1.39
C ALA A 23 1.23 -14.27 2.20
N GLU A 24 1.77 -15.36 2.77
CA GLU A 24 1.00 -16.22 3.67
C GLU A 24 0.68 -15.52 4.99
N ALA A 25 1.66 -14.86 5.61
CA ALA A 25 1.46 -14.10 6.84
C ALA A 25 0.40 -12.99 6.65
N GLU A 26 0.47 -12.27 5.53
CA GLU A 26 -0.50 -11.24 5.16
C GLU A 26 -1.92 -11.82 4.96
N LYS A 27 -2.05 -13.03 4.38
CA LYS A 27 -3.36 -13.67 4.17
C LYS A 27 -3.98 -14.24 5.44
N LEU A 28 -3.16 -14.81 6.34
CA LEU A 28 -3.65 -15.61 7.46
C LEU A 28 -3.64 -14.88 8.81
N CYS A 29 -2.76 -13.90 8.99
CA CYS A 29 -2.54 -13.26 10.29
C CYS A 29 -3.32 -11.95 10.43
N GLN A 30 -3.90 -11.75 11.62
CA GLN A 30 -4.53 -10.48 12.00
C GLN A 30 -3.49 -9.45 12.48
N HIS A 31 -2.43 -9.95 13.11
CA HIS A 31 -1.29 -9.20 13.59
C HIS A 31 -0.01 -9.86 13.08
N VAL A 32 0.96 -9.04 12.71
CA VAL A 32 2.26 -9.47 12.20
C VAL A 32 3.36 -8.86 13.07
N GLY A 33 4.34 -9.68 13.42
CA GLY A 33 5.59 -9.25 14.04
C GLY A 33 6.75 -9.50 13.10
N VAL A 34 7.57 -8.49 12.84
CA VAL A 34 8.78 -8.61 12.02
C VAL A 34 9.99 -8.77 12.93
N ILE A 35 10.70 -9.89 12.81
CA ILE A 35 11.89 -10.19 13.60
C ILE A 35 13.11 -10.23 12.66
N ASN A 36 14.15 -9.47 12.98
CA ASN A 36 15.44 -9.52 12.30
C ASN A 36 16.57 -9.68 13.32
N LYS A 37 17.51 -10.60 13.06
CA LYS A 37 18.71 -10.82 13.90
C LYS A 37 18.41 -10.92 15.41
N GLY A 38 17.31 -11.56 15.78
CA GLY A 38 16.89 -11.77 17.17
C GLY A 38 16.21 -10.57 17.83
N LYS A 39 15.89 -9.51 17.08
CA LYS A 39 15.15 -8.33 17.55
C LYS A 39 13.81 -8.23 16.87
N LEU A 40 12.77 -7.87 17.63
CA LEU A 40 11.46 -7.51 17.08
C LEU A 40 11.53 -6.07 16.58
N LEU A 41 11.47 -5.89 15.27
CA LEU A 41 11.55 -4.58 14.61
C LEU A 41 10.21 -3.85 14.63
N ALA A 42 9.12 -4.58 14.39
CA ALA A 42 7.77 -4.02 14.39
C ALA A 42 6.74 -5.08 14.79
N VAL A 43 5.62 -4.64 15.38
CA VAL A 43 4.48 -5.49 15.69
C VAL A 43 3.19 -4.67 15.59
N GLY A 44 2.17 -5.24 14.94
CA GLY A 44 0.87 -4.59 14.80
C GLY A 44 0.00 -5.29 13.77
N THR A 45 -1.18 -4.73 13.52
CA THR A 45 -1.98 -5.08 12.36
C THR A 45 -1.27 -4.66 11.07
N LEU A 46 -1.63 -5.28 9.96
CA LEU A 46 -1.05 -4.94 8.67
C LEU A 46 -1.28 -3.46 8.31
N ASP A 47 -2.45 -2.91 8.64
CA ASP A 47 -2.76 -1.51 8.38
C ASP A 47 -1.96 -0.53 9.27
N GLU A 48 -1.67 -0.90 10.52
CA GLU A 48 -0.78 -0.12 11.40
C GLU A 48 0.66 -0.13 10.89
N LEU A 49 1.17 -1.30 10.50
CA LEU A 49 2.52 -1.45 9.95
C LEU A 49 2.70 -0.67 8.63
N ARG A 50 1.65 -0.64 7.80
CA ARG A 50 1.60 0.14 6.55
C ARG A 50 1.56 1.65 6.79
N ALA A 51 0.80 2.09 7.78
CA ALA A 51 0.65 3.51 8.11
C ALA A 51 1.98 4.14 8.57
N HIS A 52 2.90 3.34 9.10
CA HIS A 52 4.19 3.84 9.59
C HIS A 52 5.25 4.02 8.51
N ASN A 53 5.18 3.30 7.39
CA ASN A 53 6.34 3.17 6.51
C ASN A 53 6.19 3.70 5.08
N GLU A 54 4.98 3.97 4.56
CA GLU A 54 4.87 4.34 3.14
C GLU A 54 3.88 5.45 2.76
N ALA A 55 4.28 6.13 1.69
CA ALA A 55 3.49 7.11 0.97
C ALA A 55 2.43 6.36 0.13
N PRO A 56 1.13 6.67 0.26
CA PRO A 56 0.09 5.88 -0.36
C PRO A 56 0.14 5.93 -1.89
N ARG A 57 -0.15 4.79 -2.55
CA ARG A 57 -0.18 4.69 -4.02
C ARG A 57 -1.60 4.50 -4.55
N VAL A 58 -1.88 5.16 -5.67
CA VAL A 58 -3.12 4.99 -6.44
C VAL A 58 -2.74 4.52 -7.84
N GLU A 59 -3.32 3.40 -8.25
CA GLU A 59 -3.22 2.90 -9.62
C GLU A 59 -4.54 3.15 -10.34
N VAL A 60 -4.43 3.65 -11.56
CA VAL A 60 -5.57 3.90 -12.44
C VAL A 60 -5.33 3.15 -13.74
N THR A 61 -6.25 2.25 -14.08
CA THR A 61 -6.26 1.57 -15.38
C THR A 61 -7.16 2.35 -16.32
N GLY A 62 -6.69 2.58 -17.54
CA GLY A 62 -7.44 3.35 -18.51
C GLY A 62 -6.62 3.82 -19.71
N SER A 63 -7.19 4.77 -20.44
CA SER A 63 -6.63 5.29 -21.67
C SER A 63 -6.57 6.83 -21.64
N GLY A 64 -5.83 7.43 -22.58
CA GLY A 64 -5.78 8.88 -22.71
C GLY A 64 -4.91 9.60 -21.66
N PHE A 65 -4.00 8.91 -20.96
CA PHE A 65 -3.02 9.52 -20.06
C PHE A 65 -1.95 10.31 -20.83
N SER A 66 -2.31 11.49 -21.32
CA SER A 66 -1.40 12.37 -22.05
C SER A 66 -0.36 13.02 -21.13
N GLU A 67 0.79 13.43 -21.67
CA GLU A 67 1.85 14.10 -20.90
C GLU A 67 1.36 15.39 -20.21
N ALA A 68 0.36 16.06 -20.78
CA ALA A 68 -0.29 17.22 -20.17
C ALA A 68 -1.01 16.85 -18.85
N ILE A 69 -1.67 15.69 -18.82
CA ILE A 69 -2.33 15.16 -17.62
C ILE A 69 -1.28 14.78 -16.58
N LEU A 70 -0.21 14.09 -16.99
CA LEU A 70 0.88 13.71 -16.09
C LEU A 70 1.54 14.95 -15.46
N SER A 71 1.77 15.99 -16.25
CA SER A 71 2.32 17.26 -15.78
C SER A 71 1.40 17.96 -14.79
N ASN A 72 0.08 17.99 -15.04
CA ASN A 72 -0.91 18.55 -14.12
C ASN A 72 -0.96 17.78 -12.79
N LEU A 73 -0.83 16.45 -12.83
CA LEU A 73 -0.77 15.62 -11.63
C LEU A 73 0.52 15.87 -10.83
N ARG A 74 1.68 15.94 -11.50
CA ARG A 74 2.98 16.23 -10.86
C ARG A 74 3.01 17.60 -10.18
N GLY A 75 2.21 18.57 -10.66
CA GLY A 75 2.08 19.89 -10.06
C GLY A 75 1.25 19.94 -8.76
N ARG A 76 0.60 18.85 -8.36
CA ARG A 76 -0.24 18.81 -7.15
C ARG A 76 0.61 18.67 -5.90
N PRO A 77 0.28 19.39 -4.80
CA PRO A 77 1.03 19.29 -3.55
C PRO A 77 0.92 17.90 -2.91
N GLU A 78 -0.21 17.20 -3.08
CA GLU A 78 -0.39 15.84 -2.58
C GLU A 78 0.38 14.75 -3.35
N VAL A 79 0.91 15.05 -4.55
CA VAL A 79 1.58 14.06 -5.42
C VAL A 79 3.10 14.12 -5.20
N ARG A 80 3.69 12.94 -5.01
CA ARG A 80 5.14 12.71 -4.96
C ARG A 80 5.70 12.33 -6.33
N GLY A 81 4.98 11.48 -7.06
CA GLY A 81 5.44 10.92 -8.32
C GLY A 81 4.28 10.43 -9.18
N VAL A 82 4.50 10.42 -10.50
CA VAL A 82 3.52 9.94 -11.47
C VAL A 82 4.26 9.20 -12.58
N ALA A 83 3.86 7.95 -12.81
CA ALA A 83 4.35 7.12 -13.89
C ALA A 83 3.18 6.56 -14.70
N ALA A 84 3.27 6.59 -16.03
CA ALA A 84 2.28 6.00 -16.91
C ALA A 84 2.96 5.02 -17.87
N GLY A 85 2.31 3.88 -18.12
CA GLY A 85 2.79 2.84 -19.02
C GLY A 85 1.73 1.76 -19.21
N ASP A 86 1.66 1.17 -20.40
CA ASP A 86 0.80 0.00 -20.71
C ASP A 86 -0.67 0.15 -20.27
N GLY A 87 -1.27 1.33 -20.50
CA GLY A 87 -2.67 1.61 -20.11
C GLY A 87 -2.89 1.73 -18.59
N LYS A 88 -1.81 1.91 -17.83
CA LYS A 88 -1.83 2.11 -16.39
C LYS A 88 -1.15 3.42 -16.02
N LEU A 89 -1.68 4.04 -14.98
CA LEU A 89 -1.17 5.25 -14.35
C LEU A 89 -0.98 4.98 -12.87
N THR A 90 0.27 5.06 -12.41
CA THR A 90 0.63 4.95 -11.00
C THR A 90 0.91 6.35 -10.45
N ILE A 91 0.19 6.71 -9.40
CA ILE A 91 0.31 7.97 -8.68
C ILE A 91 0.80 7.67 -7.27
N GLU A 92 1.99 8.18 -6.95
CA GLU A 92 2.52 8.16 -5.60
C GLU A 92 2.11 9.43 -4.87
N LEU A 93 1.45 9.29 -3.73
CA LEU A 93 1.07 10.41 -2.88
C LEU A 93 2.16 10.70 -1.86
N ARG A 94 2.19 11.92 -1.32
CA ARG A 94 3.10 12.26 -0.22
C ARG A 94 2.64 11.63 1.11
N PRO A 95 3.57 11.34 2.04
CA PRO A 95 3.22 10.89 3.39
C PRO A 95 2.32 11.91 4.09
N GLY A 96 1.39 11.43 4.93
CA GLY A 96 0.45 12.28 5.67
C GLY A 96 -0.80 12.72 4.88
N VAL A 97 -0.92 12.35 3.60
CA VAL A 97 -2.19 12.46 2.87
C VAL A 97 -3.12 11.34 3.37
N PRO A 98 -4.25 11.63 4.04
CA PRO A 98 -5.13 10.59 4.55
C PRO A 98 -5.71 9.77 3.39
N THR A 99 -5.58 8.45 3.41
CA THR A 99 -6.11 7.55 2.36
C THR A 99 -7.11 6.52 2.87
N ALA A 100 -7.39 6.52 4.18
CA ALA A 100 -8.21 5.55 4.90
C ALA A 100 -9.73 5.57 4.60
N SER A 101 -10.19 6.39 3.65
CA SER A 101 -11.55 6.38 3.08
C SER A 101 -11.47 6.89 1.63
N PRO A 102 -12.50 7.06 0.78
CA PRO A 102 -12.31 7.74 -0.50
C PRO A 102 -11.98 9.21 -0.21
N ALA A 103 -10.72 9.43 0.12
CA ALA A 103 -10.20 10.66 0.64
C ALA A 103 -10.42 11.74 -0.42
N PRO A 104 -10.67 12.98 0.01
CA PRO A 104 -10.80 14.12 -0.90
C PRO A 104 -9.71 14.16 -1.96
N ALA A 105 -8.48 13.74 -1.61
CA ALA A 105 -7.34 13.62 -2.50
C ALA A 105 -7.58 12.64 -3.67
N VAL A 106 -7.90 11.37 -3.41
CA VAL A 106 -8.12 10.38 -4.49
C VAL A 106 -9.30 10.76 -5.38
N ARG A 107 -10.38 11.29 -4.78
CA ARG A 107 -11.53 11.81 -5.54
C ARG A 107 -11.12 12.97 -6.45
N GLY A 108 -10.32 13.90 -5.94
CA GLY A 108 -9.81 15.04 -6.69
C GLY A 108 -8.94 14.62 -7.87
N LEU A 109 -8.10 13.60 -7.68
CA LEU A 109 -7.25 13.04 -8.74
C LEU A 109 -8.07 12.36 -9.83
N VAL A 110 -9.02 11.49 -9.47
CA VAL A 110 -9.91 10.84 -10.45
C VAL A 110 -10.73 11.86 -11.22
N ARG A 111 -11.24 12.89 -10.55
CA ARG A 111 -11.99 13.97 -11.21
C ARG A 111 -11.13 14.72 -12.23
N LEU A 112 -9.90 15.06 -11.86
CA LEU A 112 -8.95 15.74 -12.76
C LEU A 112 -8.65 14.90 -14.00
N LEU A 113 -8.47 13.59 -13.85
CA LEU A 113 -8.25 12.66 -14.97
C LEU A 113 -9.39 12.73 -15.96
N VAL A 114 -10.63 12.60 -15.48
CA VAL A 114 -11.83 12.62 -16.32
C VAL A 114 -12.04 13.99 -16.97
N GLU A 115 -11.89 15.09 -16.22
CA GLU A 115 -12.02 16.46 -16.75
C GLU A 115 -10.95 16.79 -17.81
N SER A 116 -9.80 16.12 -17.75
CA SER A 116 -8.72 16.28 -18.72
C SER A 116 -8.82 15.33 -19.91
N GLY A 117 -9.89 14.53 -20.00
CA GLY A 117 -10.18 13.64 -21.13
C GLY A 117 -9.54 12.25 -21.04
N ALA A 118 -9.03 11.83 -19.87
CA ALA A 118 -8.63 10.44 -19.68
C ALA A 118 -9.86 9.54 -19.49
N GLU A 119 -9.83 8.36 -20.10
CA GLU A 119 -10.85 7.33 -19.91
C GLU A 119 -10.41 6.45 -18.74
N VAL A 120 -11.11 6.56 -17.61
CA VAL A 120 -10.81 5.77 -16.41
C VAL A 120 -11.69 4.53 -16.41
N GLU A 121 -11.06 3.36 -16.48
CA GLU A 121 -11.76 2.06 -16.40
C GLU A 121 -11.78 1.53 -14.97
N GLU A 122 -10.65 1.64 -14.27
CA GLU A 122 -10.49 1.08 -12.93
C GLU A 122 -9.58 1.95 -12.06
N VAL A 123 -9.88 2.02 -10.76
CA VAL A 123 -9.07 2.76 -9.78
C VAL A 123 -8.80 1.87 -8.57
N HIS A 124 -7.54 1.50 -8.38
CA HIS A 124 -7.06 0.73 -7.24
C HIS A 124 -6.27 1.60 -6.29
N LYS A 125 -6.47 1.41 -5.00
CA LYS A 125 -5.56 1.93 -3.97
C LYS A 125 -4.65 0.79 -3.57
N ASN A 126 -3.39 0.87 -3.93
CA ASN A 126 -2.42 -0.11 -3.49
C ASN A 126 -1.86 0.32 -2.14
N LYS A 127 -2.09 -0.54 -1.15
CA LYS A 127 -1.34 -0.54 0.10
C LYS A 127 -0.04 -1.31 -0.14
N ALA A 128 1.05 -0.89 0.48
CA ALA A 128 2.32 -1.61 0.43
C ALA A 128 2.13 -3.07 0.87
N SER A 129 2.72 -4.02 0.15
CA SER A 129 2.72 -5.43 0.55
C SER A 129 3.51 -5.62 1.86
N LEU A 130 3.27 -6.72 2.58
CA LEU A 130 4.10 -7.04 3.75
C LEU A 130 5.59 -7.23 3.37
N GLU A 131 5.86 -7.61 2.13
CA GLU A 131 7.22 -7.75 1.59
C GLU A 131 7.95 -6.42 1.46
N GLU A 132 7.32 -5.42 0.85
CA GLU A 132 7.87 -4.08 0.74
C GLU A 132 8.12 -3.48 2.14
N LEU A 133 7.16 -3.63 3.06
CA LEU A 133 7.33 -3.20 4.45
C LEU A 133 8.51 -3.87 5.15
N PHE A 134 8.70 -5.16 4.94
CA PHE A 134 9.81 -5.90 5.52
C PHE A 134 11.16 -5.36 5.01
N LEU A 135 11.27 -5.08 3.71
CA LEU A 135 12.49 -4.51 3.12
C LEU A 135 12.83 -3.16 3.74
N THR A 136 11.86 -2.25 3.82
CA THR A 136 12.06 -0.93 4.44
C THR A 136 12.51 -1.05 5.90
N LEU A 137 11.86 -1.89 6.71
CA LEU A 137 12.22 -2.07 8.12
C LEU A 137 13.64 -2.65 8.31
N VAL A 138 14.08 -3.52 7.41
CA VAL A 138 15.43 -4.10 7.45
C VAL A 138 16.49 -3.11 6.97
N GLU A 139 16.17 -2.26 5.98
CA GLU A 139 17.03 -1.18 5.52
C GLU A 139 17.26 -0.13 6.61
N GLU A 140 16.21 0.32 7.30
CA GLU A 140 16.31 1.29 8.40
C GLU A 140 17.16 0.77 9.58
N GLU A 141 17.09 -0.52 9.92
CA GLU A 141 17.95 -1.11 10.96
C GLU A 141 19.44 -1.15 10.53
N GLY A 142 19.69 -1.24 9.21
CA GLY A 142 21.03 -1.22 8.64
C GLY A 142 21.69 0.16 8.69
N GLU A 143 20.91 1.24 8.57
CA GLU A 143 21.40 2.62 8.58
C GLU A 143 21.64 3.20 9.98
N GLN A 144 21.10 2.56 11.03
CA GLN A 144 21.29 2.98 12.43
C GLN A 144 22.59 2.46 13.08
N LYS A 145 23.53 1.89 12.30
CA LYS A 145 24.84 1.42 12.77
C LYS A 145 25.99 2.17 12.13
#